data_AF-A0A3D6C5L5-F1
#
_entry.id   AF-A0A3D6C5L5-F1
#
_cell.length_a   1.000
_cell.length_b   1.000
_cell.length_c   1.000
_cell.angle_alpha   90.00
_cell.angle_beta   90.00
_cell.angle_gamma   90.00
#
_symmetry.space_group_name_H-M   'P 1'
#
loop_
_entity.id
_entity.type
_entity.pdbx_description
1 polymer ?
#
loop_
_entity_poly.entity_id
_entity_poly.type
_entity_poly.pdbx_seq_one_letter_code
_entity_poly.pdbx_strand_id
1 'polypeptide(L)'
;MKTIKFLFFLIILGFLGLLGYQNQDYFLATTALNIDLKVKSIHYTAYPLPNYAYWGICFAIAFLYMAFKGMIKSFKLGREIKRRDSKIDTLNGKITDLQERLDVFIHDPYIKNALAKNEAKEAGDTTDETKAQERTPDEAIPEALETETPALDKTAEEDIVTEDAAPEETPEKKGV
;
A
#
# COMPACT_ATOMS: atom_id res chain seq x y z
N MET A 1 -12.29 -13.28 -7.41
CA MET A 1 -11.42 -12.79 -6.30
C MET A 1 -12.13 -12.47 -4.99
N LYS A 2 -13.40 -12.01 -4.96
CA LYS A 2 -14.12 -11.74 -3.70
C LYS A 2 -14.72 -13.01 -3.08
N THR A 3 -15.29 -13.87 -3.92
CA THR A 3 -15.83 -15.18 -3.57
C THR A 3 -14.78 -16.11 -2.98
N ILE A 4 -13.58 -16.20 -3.57
CA ILE A 4 -12.51 -17.05 -3.04
C ILE A 4 -12.04 -16.62 -1.64
N LYS A 5 -11.98 -15.30 -1.39
CA LYS A 5 -11.64 -14.74 -0.07
C LYS A 5 -12.71 -15.05 0.96
N PHE A 6 -13.99 -14.98 0.55
CA PHE A 6 -15.11 -15.34 1.40
C PHE A 6 -15.14 -16.86 1.69
N LEU A 7 -14.88 -17.70 0.69
CA LEU A 7 -14.80 -19.15 0.86
C LEU A 7 -13.67 -19.53 1.83
N PHE A 8 -12.50 -18.94 1.67
CA PHE A 8 -11.37 -19.15 2.58
C PHE A 8 -11.71 -18.72 4.02
N PHE A 9 -12.36 -17.57 4.18
CA PHE A 9 -12.84 -17.11 5.48
C PHE A 9 -13.86 -18.08 6.10
N LEU A 10 -14.76 -18.64 5.29
CA LEU A 10 -15.76 -19.60 5.74
C LEU A 10 -15.11 -20.93 6.18
N ILE A 11 -14.08 -21.40 5.46
CA ILE A 11 -13.27 -22.56 5.88
C ILE A 11 -12.62 -22.29 7.23
N ILE A 12 -11.98 -21.13 7.42
CA ILE A 12 -11.32 -20.78 8.68
C ILE A 12 -12.35 -20.74 9.81
N LEU A 13 -13.50 -20.10 9.58
CA LEU A 13 -14.55 -20.00 10.59
C LEU A 13 -15.13 -21.37 10.95
N GLY A 14 -15.27 -22.26 9.95
CA GLY A 14 -15.66 -23.65 10.17
C GLY A 14 -14.64 -24.43 11.00
N PHE A 15 -13.35 -24.28 10.70
CA PHE A 15 -12.27 -24.88 11.50
C PHE A 15 -12.25 -24.36 12.94
N LEU A 16 -12.44 -23.06 13.13
CA LEU A 16 -12.48 -22.44 14.45
C LEU A 16 -13.67 -22.98 15.27
N GLY A 17 -14.82 -23.13 14.63
CA GLY A 17 -16.01 -23.75 15.24
C GLY A 17 -15.79 -25.22 15.59
N LEU A 18 -15.17 -26.00 14.70
CA LEU A 18 -14.87 -27.41 14.94
C LEU A 18 -13.85 -27.59 16.06
N LEU A 19 -12.81 -26.76 16.11
CA LEU A 19 -11.81 -26.76 17.18
C LEU A 19 -12.44 -26.39 18.52
N GLY A 20 -13.39 -25.44 18.52
CA GLY A 20 -14.23 -25.12 19.66
C GLY A 20 -15.10 -26.28 20.13
N TYR A 21 -15.73 -26.98 19.19
CA TYR A 21 -16.60 -28.13 19.48
C TYR A 21 -15.83 -29.34 20.02
N GLN A 22 -14.65 -29.63 19.47
CA GLN A 22 -13.81 -30.73 19.96
C GLN A 22 -13.17 -30.45 21.32
N ASN A 23 -12.90 -29.18 21.64
CA ASN A 23 -12.20 -28.79 22.87
C ASN A 23 -13.14 -28.09 23.86
N GLN A 24 -14.42 -28.48 23.92
CA GLN A 24 -15.41 -27.83 24.78
C GLN A 24 -15.00 -27.78 26.25
N ASP A 25 -14.44 -28.88 26.78
CA ASP A 25 -13.97 -28.94 28.16
C ASP A 25 -12.90 -27.88 28.45
N TYR A 26 -12.00 -27.63 27.50
CA TYR A 26 -11.01 -26.57 27.64
C TYR A 26 -11.65 -25.18 27.63
N PHE A 27 -12.63 -24.93 26.77
CA PHE A 27 -13.28 -23.61 26.68
C PHE A 27 -14.17 -23.29 27.88
N LEU A 28 -14.79 -24.31 28.48
CA LEU A 28 -15.63 -24.21 29.67
C LEU A 28 -14.82 -24.21 30.96
N ALA A 29 -13.59 -24.73 30.94
CA ALA A 29 -12.70 -24.68 32.10
C ALA A 29 -12.49 -23.23 32.56
N THR A 30 -12.67 -23.03 33.87
CA THR A 30 -12.43 -21.77 34.53
C THR A 30 -10.99 -21.70 34.97
N THR A 31 -10.24 -20.75 34.43
CA THR A 31 -8.84 -20.52 34.80
C THR A 31 -8.75 -19.17 35.49
N ALA A 32 -8.19 -19.14 36.70
CA ALA A 32 -7.87 -17.88 37.35
C ALA A 32 -6.58 -17.30 36.74
N LEU A 33 -6.65 -16.07 36.23
CA LEU A 33 -5.46 -15.37 35.75
C LEU A 33 -4.67 -14.85 36.96
N ASN A 34 -3.51 -15.45 37.20
CA ASN A 34 -2.58 -15.01 38.23
C ASN A 34 -1.50 -14.16 37.58
N ILE A 35 -1.44 -12.88 37.96
CA ILE A 35 -0.41 -11.97 37.50
C ILE A 35 0.55 -11.75 38.67
N ASP A 36 1.71 -12.40 38.59
CA ASP A 36 2.79 -12.18 39.54
C ASP A 36 3.69 -11.05 39.01
N LEU A 37 3.43 -9.83 39.46
CA LEU A 37 4.40 -8.75 39.26
C LEU A 37 5.47 -8.92 40.33
N LYS A 38 6.61 -9.49 39.92
CA LYS A 38 7.84 -9.68 40.70
C LYS A 38 8.40 -8.40 41.33
N VAL A 39 7.79 -7.24 41.07
CA VAL A 39 8.01 -5.98 41.75
C VAL A 39 7.03 -5.90 42.93
N LYS A 40 7.55 -6.08 44.15
CA LYS A 40 6.85 -5.77 45.41
C LYS A 40 5.79 -6.78 45.90
N SER A 41 5.88 -8.04 45.46
CA SER A 41 5.02 -9.15 45.94
C SER A 41 3.52 -8.86 45.79
N ILE A 42 3.14 -8.13 44.74
CA ILE A 42 1.74 -7.84 44.45
C ILE A 42 1.20 -9.02 43.65
N HIS A 43 0.55 -9.94 44.37
CA HIS A 43 -0.18 -11.03 43.77
C HIS A 43 -1.60 -10.55 43.44
N TYR A 44 -1.86 -10.32 42.16
CA TYR A 44 -3.22 -10.05 41.69
C TYR A 44 -3.77 -11.31 41.01
N THR A 45 -4.77 -11.91 41.66
CA THR A 45 -5.56 -13.00 41.09
C THR A 45 -6.87 -12.41 40.60
N ALA A 46 -7.08 -12.46 39.29
CA ALA A 46 -8.36 -12.07 38.69
C ALA A 46 -9.45 -13.08 39.05
N TYR A 47 -10.72 -12.65 38.98
CA TYR A 47 -11.86 -13.56 39.11
C TYR A 47 -11.74 -14.69 38.08
N PRO A 48 -12.01 -15.95 38.46
CA PRO A 48 -11.91 -17.07 37.53
C PRO A 48 -12.96 -16.90 36.43
N LEU A 49 -12.50 -16.65 35.21
CA LEU A 49 -13.36 -16.61 34.03
C LEU A 49 -13.20 -17.90 33.23
N PRO A 50 -14.28 -18.35 32.56
CA PRO A 50 -14.17 -19.38 31.55
C PRO A 50 -13.20 -18.97 30.43
N ASN A 51 -12.44 -19.93 29.90
CA ASN A 51 -11.45 -19.67 28.87
C ASN A 51 -12.04 -19.01 27.60
N TYR A 52 -13.29 -19.33 27.24
CA TYR A 52 -13.96 -18.68 26.10
C TYR A 52 -14.09 -17.16 26.27
N ALA A 53 -14.21 -16.66 27.51
CA ALA A 53 -14.34 -15.23 27.77
C ALA A 53 -13.01 -14.50 27.49
N TYR A 54 -11.88 -15.09 27.87
CA TYR A 54 -10.55 -14.57 27.53
C TYR A 54 -10.32 -14.53 26.01
N TRP A 55 -10.71 -15.59 25.30
CA TRP A 55 -10.67 -15.62 23.84
C TRP A 55 -11.56 -14.54 23.22
N GLY A 56 -12.78 -14.36 23.72
CA GLY A 56 -13.70 -13.32 23.27
C GLY A 56 -13.11 -11.91 23.43
N ILE A 57 -12.48 -11.62 24.56
CA ILE A 57 -11.81 -10.33 24.80
C ILE A 57 -10.62 -10.16 23.84
N CYS A 58 -9.82 -11.21 23.64
CA CYS A 58 -8.70 -11.19 22.70
C CYS A 58 -9.17 -10.89 21.26
N PHE A 59 -10.22 -11.57 20.80
CA PHE A 59 -10.83 -11.31 19.50
C PHE A 59 -11.43 -9.90 19.41
N ALA A 60 -12.06 -9.40 20.47
CA ALA A 60 -12.59 -8.04 20.51
C ALA A 60 -11.46 -7.01 20.33
N ILE A 61 -10.33 -7.20 20.99
CA ILE A 61 -9.15 -6.32 20.84
C ILE A 61 -8.57 -6.43 19.43
N ALA A 62 -8.45 -7.65 18.89
CA ALA A 62 -7.95 -7.86 17.52
C ALA A 62 -8.88 -7.20 16.48
N PHE A 63 -10.20 -7.34 16.65
CA PHE A 63 -11.20 -6.71 15.80
C PHE A 63 -11.14 -5.19 15.91
N LEU A 64 -11.01 -4.67 17.13
CA LEU A 64 -10.85 -3.24 17.38
C LEU A 64 -9.58 -2.72 16.69
N TYR A 65 -8.46 -3.43 16.80
CA TYR A 65 -7.20 -3.07 16.13
C TYR A 65 -7.35 -3.05 14.60
N MET A 66 -8.01 -4.06 14.04
CA MET A 66 -8.27 -4.14 12.61
C MET A 66 -9.21 -3.03 12.13
N ALA A 67 -10.24 -2.71 12.91
CA ALA A 67 -11.13 -1.58 12.67
C ALA A 67 -10.39 -0.24 12.71
N PHE A 68 -9.52 -0.02 13.71
CA PHE A 68 -8.68 1.17 13.80
C PHE A 68 -7.76 1.32 12.57
N LYS A 69 -7.09 0.24 12.13
CA LYS A 69 -6.27 0.28 10.92
C LYS A 69 -7.07 0.59 9.66
N GLY A 70 -8.25 -0.01 9.52
CA GLY A 70 -9.17 0.29 8.42
C GLY A 70 -9.57 1.76 8.42
N MET A 71 -9.95 2.30 9.57
CA MET A 71 -10.35 3.69 9.74
C MET A 71 -9.23 4.66 9.39
N ILE A 72 -8.00 4.44 9.89
CA ILE A 72 -6.84 5.29 9.57
C ILE A 72 -6.54 5.28 8.07
N LYS A 73 -6.63 4.12 7.41
CA LYS A 73 -6.42 4.00 5.96
C LYS A 73 -7.46 4.80 5.17
N SER A 74 -8.73 4.74 5.57
CA SER A 74 -9.80 5.51 4.95
C SER A 74 -9.63 7.03 5.14
N PHE A 75 -9.19 7.48 6.33
CA PHE A 75 -8.87 8.89 6.55
C PHE A 75 -7.71 9.39 5.67
N LYS A 76 -6.64 8.59 5.53
CA LYS A 76 -5.53 8.90 4.62
C LYS A 76 -5.99 8.98 3.17
N LEU A 77 -6.81 8.02 2.73
CA LEU A 77 -7.39 8.02 1.38
C LEU A 77 -8.28 9.24 1.15
N GLY A 78 -9.14 9.61 2.09
CA GLY A 78 -9.98 10.79 1.97
C GLY A 78 -9.19 12.10 1.85
N ARG A 79 -8.06 12.20 2.57
CA ARG A 79 -7.15 13.35 2.45
C ARG A 79 -6.41 13.38 1.12
N GLU A 80 -6.01 12.21 0.61
CA GLU A 80 -5.38 12.06 -0.71
C GLU A 80 -6.36 12.43 -1.83
N ILE A 81 -7.63 12.02 -1.73
CA ILE A 81 -8.69 12.34 -2.69
C ILE A 81 -8.89 13.86 -2.74
N LYS A 82 -9.08 14.53 -1.60
CA LYS A 82 -9.20 16.00 -1.55
C LYS A 82 -8.01 16.71 -2.20
N ARG A 83 -6.78 16.23 -1.98
CA ARG A 83 -5.58 16.81 -2.58
C ARG A 83 -5.55 16.65 -4.09
N ARG A 84 -6.04 15.51 -4.61
CA ARG A 84 -6.13 15.26 -6.05
C ARG A 84 -7.27 16.06 -6.68
N ASP A 85 -8.41 16.18 -6.03
CA ASP A 85 -9.53 16.99 -6.49
C ASP A 85 -9.14 18.47 -6.58
N SER A 86 -8.46 19.03 -5.58
CA SER A 86 -7.94 20.40 -5.66
C SER A 86 -6.92 20.60 -6.79
N LYS A 87 -6.13 19.56 -7.14
CA LYS A 87 -5.25 19.60 -8.31
C LYS A 87 -6.07 19.58 -9.61
N ILE A 88 -7.11 18.75 -9.69
CA ILE A 88 -7.98 18.69 -10.86
C ILE A 88 -8.68 20.04 -11.07
N ASP A 89 -9.21 20.66 -10.02
CA ASP A 89 -9.86 21.97 -10.11
C ASP A 89 -8.90 23.08 -10.57
N THR A 90 -7.67 23.07 -10.04
CA THR A 90 -6.65 24.05 -10.45
C THR A 90 -6.16 23.83 -11.88
N LEU A 91 -6.04 22.58 -12.34
CA LEU A 91 -5.70 22.27 -13.73
C LEU A 91 -6.84 22.65 -14.66
N ASN A 92 -8.10 22.33 -14.30
CA ASN A 92 -9.27 22.73 -15.07
C ASN A 92 -9.36 24.25 -15.18
N GLY A 93 -9.19 25.00 -14.09
CA GLY A 93 -9.18 26.47 -14.13
C GLY A 93 -8.11 27.05 -15.06
N LYS A 94 -6.93 26.44 -15.14
CA LYS A 94 -5.88 26.84 -16.09
C LYS A 94 -6.26 26.51 -17.53
N ILE A 95 -6.90 25.37 -17.78
CA ILE A 95 -7.40 25.03 -19.12
C ILE A 95 -8.43 26.07 -19.56
N THR A 96 -9.35 26.46 -18.68
CA THR A 96 -10.35 27.49 -19.00
C THR A 96 -9.71 28.85 -19.24
N ASP A 97 -8.76 29.29 -18.41
CA ASP A 97 -8.01 30.54 -18.62
C ASP A 97 -7.22 30.54 -19.93
N LEU A 98 -6.54 29.44 -20.25
CA LEU A 98 -5.84 29.30 -21.53
C LEU A 98 -6.81 29.31 -22.71
N GLN A 99 -7.97 28.67 -22.58
CA GLN A 99 -8.99 28.64 -23.62
C GLN A 99 -9.63 30.02 -23.83
N GLU A 100 -9.89 30.77 -22.77
CA GLU A 100 -10.39 32.15 -22.84
C GLU A 100 -9.37 33.07 -23.49
N ARG A 101 -8.09 32.97 -23.09
CA ARG A 101 -7.00 33.73 -23.74
C ARG A 101 -6.86 33.40 -25.22
N LEU A 102 -7.01 32.12 -25.59
CA LEU A 102 -6.95 31.70 -26.97
C LEU A 102 -8.15 32.22 -27.78
N ASP A 103 -9.35 32.19 -27.20
CA ASP A 103 -10.56 32.71 -27.84
C ASP A 103 -10.46 34.23 -28.09
N VAL A 104 -9.98 34.98 -27.09
CA VAL A 104 -9.66 36.41 -27.22
C VAL A 104 -8.64 36.66 -28.32
N PHE A 105 -7.59 35.83 -28.41
CA PHE A 105 -6.55 35.96 -29.44
C PHE A 105 -7.07 35.66 -30.85
N ILE A 106 -7.96 34.67 -31.00
CA ILE A 106 -8.63 34.34 -32.27
C ILE A 106 -9.61 35.44 -32.70
N HIS A 107 -10.21 36.13 -31.73
CA HIS A 107 -11.17 37.21 -31.98
C HIS A 107 -10.52 38.60 -32.08
N ASP A 108 -9.21 38.73 -31.86
CA ASP A 108 -8.50 40.00 -32.03
C ASP A 108 -8.49 40.40 -33.53
N PRO A 109 -9.01 41.60 -33.87
CA PRO A 109 -9.06 42.08 -35.25
C PRO A 109 -7.68 42.14 -35.93
N TYR A 110 -6.60 42.36 -35.20
CA TYR A 110 -5.26 42.43 -35.78
C TYR A 110 -4.74 41.07 -36.25
N ILE A 111 -5.13 40.00 -35.55
CA ILE A 111 -4.67 38.63 -35.82
C ILE A 111 -5.52 38.00 -36.91
N LYS A 112 -6.83 38.26 -36.91
CA LYS A 112 -7.71 37.92 -38.04
C LYS A 112 -7.21 38.48 -39.36
N ASN A 113 -6.77 39.73 -39.36
CA ASN A 113 -6.26 40.39 -40.56
C ASN A 113 -4.87 39.85 -40.96
N ALA A 114 -4.03 39.45 -40.00
CA ALA A 114 -2.74 38.82 -40.28
C ALA A 114 -2.91 37.39 -40.84
N LEU A 115 -3.80 36.58 -40.26
CA LEU A 115 -4.17 35.25 -40.76
C LEU A 115 -4.81 35.34 -42.14
N ALA A 116 -5.83 36.19 -42.34
CA ALA A 116 -6.46 36.40 -43.64
C ALA A 116 -5.48 36.91 -44.71
N LYS A 117 -4.49 37.72 -44.31
CA LYS A 117 -3.43 38.21 -45.22
C LYS A 117 -2.40 37.13 -45.55
N ASN A 118 -2.14 36.19 -44.64
CA ASN A 118 -1.26 35.04 -44.89
C ASN A 118 -1.97 33.97 -45.73
N GLU A 119 -3.24 33.67 -45.45
CA GLU A 119 -4.08 32.77 -46.26
C GLU A 119 -4.29 33.32 -47.68
N ALA A 120 -4.46 34.64 -47.84
CA ALA A 120 -4.52 35.28 -49.16
C ALA A 120 -3.15 35.31 -49.88
N LYS A 121 -2.03 35.17 -49.16
CA LYS A 121 -0.70 35.00 -49.76
C LYS A 121 -0.45 33.56 -50.18
N GLU A 122 -0.88 32.58 -49.40
CA GLU A 122 -0.75 31.15 -49.73
C GLU A 122 -1.71 30.72 -50.86
N ALA A 123 -2.88 31.35 -50.99
CA ALA A 123 -3.79 31.13 -52.12
C ALA A 123 -3.36 31.84 -53.43
N GLY A 124 -2.30 32.67 -53.38
CA GLY A 124 -1.82 33.47 -54.50
C GLY A 124 -0.47 33.05 -55.07
N ASP A 125 0.21 32.07 -54.46
CA ASP A 125 1.55 31.64 -54.88
C ASP A 125 1.53 30.23 -55.46
N THR A 126 1.07 30.14 -56.71
CA THR A 126 1.45 29.05 -57.61
C THR A 126 2.63 29.51 -58.48
N THR A 127 3.76 28.79 -58.35
CA THR A 127 4.85 28.62 -59.35
C THR A 127 5.92 29.74 -59.31
N ASP A 128 7.24 29.55 -59.07
CA ASP A 128 8.12 28.38 -59.16
C ASP A 128 9.53 28.65 -58.53
N GLU A 129 10.27 27.55 -58.31
CA GLU A 129 11.74 27.35 -58.28
C GLU A 129 12.68 27.77 -57.10
N THR A 130 13.10 26.72 -56.37
CA THR A 130 14.48 26.16 -56.32
C THR A 130 15.68 27.03 -55.87
N LYS A 131 16.27 26.73 -54.69
CA LYS A 131 17.56 25.97 -54.48
C LYS A 131 18.31 26.34 -53.18
N ALA A 132 18.61 25.30 -52.41
CA ALA A 132 19.75 25.04 -51.51
C ALA A 132 20.47 26.19 -50.78
N GLN A 133 20.65 26.04 -49.45
CA GLN A 133 22.00 25.84 -48.90
C GLN A 133 22.00 25.17 -47.52
N GLU A 134 22.73 24.06 -47.48
CA GLU A 134 23.14 23.22 -46.36
C GLU A 134 24.16 23.93 -45.46
N ARG A 135 24.04 23.77 -44.13
CA ARG A 135 25.17 23.89 -43.18
C ARG A 135 24.84 23.24 -41.83
N THR A 136 25.34 22.02 -41.63
CA THR A 136 25.83 21.52 -40.34
C THR A 136 27.07 22.33 -39.94
N PRO A 137 27.30 22.54 -38.63
CA PRO A 137 28.27 21.68 -37.94
C PRO A 137 27.87 21.29 -36.52
N ASP A 138 28.28 20.07 -36.16
CA ASP A 138 28.45 19.55 -34.80
C ASP A 138 29.16 20.55 -33.88
N GLU A 139 28.68 20.74 -32.65
CA GLU A 139 29.56 20.89 -31.49
C GLU A 139 28.87 20.61 -30.14
N ALA A 140 29.33 19.53 -29.52
CA ALA A 140 29.50 19.23 -28.09
C ALA A 140 28.73 20.04 -27.02
N ILE A 141 28.01 19.33 -26.15
CA ILE A 141 27.93 19.63 -24.70
C ILE A 141 27.95 18.29 -23.92
N PRO A 142 28.67 18.19 -22.77
CA PRO A 142 29.46 17.01 -22.40
C PRO A 142 28.85 16.08 -21.35
N GLU A 143 29.45 14.89 -21.33
CA GLU A 143 29.89 14.03 -20.23
C GLU A 143 29.75 14.51 -18.76
N ALA A 144 29.50 13.52 -17.88
CA ALA A 144 29.54 13.48 -16.42
C ALA A 144 28.30 14.02 -15.67
N LEU A 145 27.75 13.38 -14.63
CA LEU A 145 28.31 12.42 -13.68
C LEU A 145 27.18 11.64 -12.98
N GLU A 146 27.50 10.40 -12.66
CA GLU A 146 26.89 9.39 -11.77
C GLU A 146 26.03 9.95 -10.60
N THR A 147 24.97 9.30 -10.14
CA THR A 147 25.07 8.20 -9.17
C THR A 147 23.70 7.59 -8.81
N GLU A 148 23.71 6.25 -8.70
CA GLU A 148 22.95 5.41 -7.75
C GLU A 148 21.45 5.12 -7.97
N THR A 149 21.22 4.00 -8.65
CA THR A 149 20.14 3.02 -8.38
C THR A 149 20.36 2.34 -7.00
N PRO A 150 19.32 1.84 -6.32
CA PRO A 150 18.95 0.44 -6.56
C PRO A 150 17.44 0.11 -6.49
N ALA A 151 16.97 -0.65 -7.48
CA ALA A 151 15.85 -1.58 -7.39
C ALA A 151 16.39 -2.89 -6.79
N LEU A 152 15.77 -3.43 -5.74
CA LEU A 152 14.79 -4.52 -5.78
C LEU A 152 15.31 -5.86 -6.37
N ASP A 153 15.34 -6.86 -5.49
CA ASP A 153 14.74 -8.21 -5.65
C ASP A 153 15.68 -9.43 -5.60
N LYS A 154 15.39 -10.30 -4.59
CA LYS A 154 15.46 -11.79 -4.52
C LYS A 154 16.77 -12.50 -4.91
N THR A 155 17.22 -13.58 -4.28
CA THR A 155 16.55 -14.85 -3.86
C THR A 155 17.62 -15.62 -3.05
N ALA A 156 17.33 -16.12 -1.84
CA ALA A 156 17.11 -17.53 -1.45
C ALA A 156 18.36 -18.43 -1.30
N GLU A 157 18.21 -19.48 -0.47
CA GLU A 157 19.12 -20.62 -0.16
C GLU A 157 20.15 -20.31 0.97
N GLU A 158 20.39 -21.11 2.02
CA GLU A 158 20.05 -22.44 2.55
C GLU A 158 20.28 -22.30 4.10
N ASP A 159 19.55 -22.93 5.02
CA ASP A 159 19.91 -24.25 5.54
C ASP A 159 18.82 -24.73 6.53
N ILE A 160 18.33 -25.94 6.29
CA ILE A 160 17.71 -26.83 7.29
C ILE A 160 18.46 -28.14 7.16
N VAL A 161 19.12 -28.58 8.23
CA VAL A 161 19.36 -30.01 8.47
C VAL A 161 18.98 -30.31 9.92
N THR A 162 18.01 -31.22 10.02
CA THR A 162 17.50 -31.90 11.21
C THR A 162 18.16 -33.27 11.27
N GLU A 163 18.64 -33.73 12.43
CA GLU A 163 18.67 -35.13 12.89
C GLU A 163 19.53 -35.15 14.19
N ASP A 164 19.37 -35.98 15.22
CA ASP A 164 18.32 -36.79 15.84
C ASP A 164 19.03 -37.44 17.07
N ALA A 165 18.29 -38.23 17.85
CA ALA A 165 18.78 -39.23 18.82
C ALA A 165 19.20 -38.77 20.24
N ALA A 166 18.22 -38.90 21.15
CA ALA A 166 18.44 -39.53 22.45
C ALA A 166 18.83 -41.02 22.25
N PRO A 167 19.47 -41.69 23.24
CA PRO A 167 18.66 -42.39 24.26
C PRO A 167 19.29 -42.48 25.66
N GLU A 168 18.45 -43.01 26.56
CA GLU A 168 18.60 -43.52 27.94
C GLU A 168 20.02 -43.84 28.47
N GLU A 169 20.24 -43.59 29.77
CA GLU A 169 20.47 -44.64 30.79
C GLU A 169 20.57 -44.04 32.23
N THR A 170 19.57 -44.33 33.07
CA THR A 170 19.77 -44.70 34.49
C THR A 170 20.54 -46.03 34.55
N PRO A 171 21.36 -46.38 35.57
CA PRO A 171 21.10 -46.17 37.01
C PRO A 171 22.35 -45.92 37.90
N GLU A 172 22.23 -45.34 39.10
CA GLU A 172 22.97 -45.90 40.25
C GLU A 172 22.45 -45.48 41.62
N LYS A 173 22.37 -46.50 42.48
CA LYS A 173 22.13 -46.46 43.93
C LYS A 173 23.35 -45.93 44.69
N LYS A 174 23.11 -45.30 45.84
CA LYS A 174 23.79 -45.42 47.16
C LYS A 174 23.45 -44.16 47.95
N GLY A 175 23.05 -44.19 49.23
CA GLY A 175 23.02 -45.24 50.22
C GLY A 175 22.99 -44.56 51.60
N VAL A 176 22.39 -45.28 52.56
CA VAL A 176 22.33 -45.04 54.02
C VAL A 176 21.36 -43.98 54.50
#